data_AF-A0A7M3Y4R1-F1
#
_entry.id   AF-A0A7M3Y4R1-F1
#
_cell.length_a   1.000
_cell.length_b   1.000
_cell.length_c   1.000
_cell.angle_alpha   90.00
_cell.angle_beta   90.00
_cell.angle_gamma   90.00
#
_symmetry.space_group_name_H-M   'P 1'
#
loop_
_entity.id
_entity.type
_entity.pdbx_description
1 polymer ?
#
loop_
_entity_poly.entity_id
_entity_poly.type
_entity_poly.pdbx_seq_one_letter_code
_entity_poly.pdbx_strand_id
1 'polypeptide(L)'
;GRVRALAASPTEQGDVVVATSTGMVAVADLSTSTFSTVAHMDGPVASLRVSEEALIATVRGTHVTLDWQGSTLATHAPKRPTSRRYPRRKSTLVVGPDQRLIAPM
;
A
#
# COMPACT_ATOMS: atom_id res chain seq x y z
N GLY A 1 19.98 -3.35 12.94
CA GLY A 1 19.95 -1.92 13.36
C GLY A 1 18.63 -1.59 14.03
N ARG A 2 18.47 -0.38 14.60
CA ARG A 2 17.17 0.05 15.16
C ARG A 2 16.20 0.37 14.01
N VAL A 3 14.91 0.05 14.16
CA VAL A 3 13.89 0.48 13.20
C VAL A 3 13.77 2.00 13.23
N ARG A 4 13.76 2.64 12.07
CA ARG A 4 13.68 4.09 11.90
C ARG A 4 12.42 4.51 11.15
N ALA A 5 12.00 3.71 10.19
CA ALA A 5 10.83 3.95 9.37
C ALA A 5 10.11 2.63 9.11
N LEU A 6 8.80 2.73 8.97
CA LEU A 6 7.91 1.61 8.68
C LEU A 6 6.78 2.11 7.79
N ALA A 7 6.38 1.27 6.84
CA ALA A 7 5.29 1.54 5.91
C ALA A 7 4.51 0.25 5.67
N ALA A 8 3.19 0.36 5.57
CA ALA A 8 2.38 -0.79 5.16
C ALA A 8 2.77 -1.20 3.73
N SER A 9 2.89 -2.50 3.50
CA SER A 9 2.95 -3.04 2.15
C SER A 9 1.62 -2.76 1.45
N PRO A 10 1.62 -2.48 0.14
CA PRO A 10 0.39 -2.42 -0.65
C PRO A 10 -0.29 -3.80 -0.82
N THR A 11 0.33 -4.89 -0.35
CA THR A 11 -0.23 -6.24 -0.39
C THR A 11 -1.35 -6.44 0.64
N GLU A 12 -2.37 -7.23 0.30
CA GLU A 12 -3.47 -7.56 1.22
C GLU A 12 -3.07 -8.54 2.36
N GLN A 13 -1.81 -9.00 2.38
CA GLN A 13 -1.30 -9.95 3.38
C GLN A 13 -0.99 -9.30 4.75
N GLY A 14 -1.03 -7.97 4.84
CA GLY A 14 -0.73 -7.27 6.09
C GLY A 14 0.78 -7.19 6.39
N ASP A 15 1.60 -7.27 5.34
CA ASP A 15 3.05 -7.15 5.47
C ASP A 15 3.46 -5.70 5.76
N VAL A 16 4.59 -5.53 6.44
CA VAL A 16 5.15 -4.20 6.75
C VAL A 16 6.55 -4.11 6.17
N VAL A 17 6.80 -3.03 5.43
CA VAL A 17 8.14 -2.67 4.99
C VAL A 17 8.82 -1.88 6.09
N VAL A 18 9.96 -2.37 6.53
CA VAL A 18 10.74 -1.82 7.64
C VAL A 18 12.08 -1.34 7.12
N ALA A 19 12.49 -0.15 7.52
CA ALA A 19 13.85 0.32 7.33
C ALA A 19 14.56 0.60 8.65
N THR A 20 15.84 0.30 8.66
CA THR A 20 16.67 0.37 9.85
C THR A 20 17.69 1.50 9.78
N SER A 21 18.25 1.84 10.94
CA SER A 21 19.32 2.82 11.10
C SER A 21 20.63 2.44 10.39
N THR A 22 20.77 1.17 9.99
CA THR A 22 21.93 0.67 9.26
C THR A 22 21.72 0.68 7.74
N GLY A 23 20.55 1.15 7.27
CA GLY A 23 20.24 1.25 5.85
C GLY A 23 19.57 0.00 5.25
N MET A 24 19.40 -1.06 6.03
CA MET A 24 18.64 -2.23 5.59
C MET A 24 17.16 -1.89 5.45
N VAL A 25 16.58 -2.28 4.31
CA VAL A 25 15.15 -2.25 4.01
C VAL A 25 14.67 -3.68 3.80
N ALA A 26 13.65 -4.09 4.56
CA ALA A 26 13.14 -5.45 4.56
C ALA A 26 11.60 -5.46 4.57
N VAL A 27 11.00 -6.50 4.02
CA VAL A 27 9.58 -6.81 4.20
C VAL A 27 9.46 -7.79 5.34
N ALA A 28 8.61 -7.50 6.31
CA ALA A 28 8.27 -8.39 7.41
C ALA A 28 6.85 -8.92 7.21
N ASP A 29 6.73 -10.24 7.15
CA ASP A 29 5.45 -10.95 7.18
C ASP A 29 5.06 -11.13 8.66
N LEU A 30 4.01 -10.41 9.06
CA LEU A 30 3.53 -10.43 10.44
C LEU A 30 2.83 -11.75 10.80
N SER A 31 2.36 -12.51 9.80
CA SER A 31 1.66 -13.78 10.02
C SER A 31 2.62 -14.93 10.31
N THR A 32 3.77 -14.96 9.62
CA THR A 32 4.79 -16.00 9.79
C THR A 32 5.96 -15.56 10.67
N SER A 33 5.99 -14.29 11.10
CA SER A 33 7.11 -13.70 11.84
C SER A 33 8.45 -13.83 11.11
N THR A 34 8.40 -13.83 9.77
CA THR A 34 9.60 -13.89 8.91
C THR A 34 9.86 -12.54 8.25
N PHE A 35 11.07 -12.35 7.74
CA PHE A 35 11.40 -11.17 6.96
C PHE A 35 12.32 -11.51 5.79
N SER A 36 12.22 -10.71 4.72
CA SER A 36 13.09 -10.79 3.54
C SER A 36 13.71 -9.43 3.28
N THR A 37 15.02 -9.40 3.02
CA THR A 37 15.72 -8.15 2.69
C THR A 37 15.47 -7.77 1.25
N VAL A 38 15.02 -6.53 1.02
CA VAL A 38 14.76 -5.99 -0.32
C VAL A 38 15.99 -5.25 -0.83
N ALA A 39 16.57 -4.41 0.02
CA ALA A 39 17.69 -3.56 -0.36
C ALA A 39 18.53 -3.17 0.85
N HIS A 40 19.77 -2.78 0.56
CA HIS A 40 20.66 -2.17 1.52
C HIS A 40 21.05 -0.77 1.02
N MET A 41 20.73 0.25 1.81
CA MET A 41 21.02 1.64 1.52
C MET A 41 22.31 2.09 2.21
N ASP A 42 23.04 3.02 1.60
CA ASP A 42 24.28 3.59 2.16
C ASP A 42 24.01 4.70 3.19
N GLY A 43 23.18 4.39 4.18
CA GLY A 43 22.90 5.29 5.30
C GLY A 43 21.58 5.02 6.02
N PRO A 44 21.33 5.75 7.12
CA PRO A 44 20.08 5.61 7.86
C PRO A 44 18.90 6.11 7.02
N VAL A 45 17.86 5.28 6.96
CA VAL A 45 16.59 5.65 6.30
C VAL A 45 15.75 6.49 7.27
N ALA A 46 15.41 7.71 6.86
CA ALA A 46 14.62 8.65 7.66
C ALA A 46 13.11 8.47 7.46
N SER A 47 12.68 8.09 6.26
CA SER A 47 11.27 7.84 5.94
C SER A 47 11.14 6.81 4.84
N LEU A 48 10.00 6.11 4.82
CA LEU A 48 9.62 5.14 3.80
C LEU A 48 8.22 5.46 3.25
N ARG A 49 8.04 5.27 1.95
CA ARG A 49 6.74 5.20 1.28
C ARG A 49 6.77 4.03 0.31
N VAL A 50 5.66 3.31 0.23
CA VAL A 50 5.54 2.13 -0.64
C VAL A 50 4.26 2.26 -1.44
N SER A 51 4.35 1.99 -2.74
CA SER A 51 3.22 1.85 -3.66
C SER A 51 3.32 0.50 -4.36
N GLU A 52 2.31 0.16 -5.16
CA GLU A 52 2.28 -1.09 -5.93
C GLU A 52 3.47 -1.24 -6.90
N GLU A 53 4.10 -0.13 -7.29
CA GLU A 53 5.15 -0.10 -8.32
C GLU A 53 6.52 0.38 -7.79
N ALA A 54 6.54 1.11 -6.68
CA ALA A 54 7.76 1.75 -6.21
C ALA A 54 7.88 1.76 -4.68
N LEU A 55 9.13 1.62 -4.21
CA LEU A 55 9.53 1.91 -2.85
C LEU A 55 10.37 3.18 -2.86
N ILE A 56 9.94 4.19 -2.10
CA ILE A 56 10.63 5.47 -1.96
C ILE A 56 11.18 5.57 -0.55
N ALA A 57 12.50 5.61 -0.43
CA ALA A 57 13.21 5.81 0.83
C ALA A 57 13.88 7.18 0.85
N THR A 58 13.87 7.86 1.99
CA THR A 58 14.67 9.08 2.18
C THR A 58 15.91 8.72 2.98
N VAL A 59 17.09 8.83 2.37
CA VAL A 59 18.38 8.50 2.96
C VAL A 59 19.23 9.77 2.96
N ARG A 60 19.68 10.22 4.14
CA ARG A 60 20.51 11.44 4.28
C ARG A 60 19.93 12.69 3.55
N GLY A 61 18.61 12.82 3.52
CA GLY A 61 17.92 13.94 2.85
C GLY A 61 17.74 13.78 1.34
N THR A 62 18.17 12.67 0.75
CA THR A 62 17.97 12.34 -0.66
C THR A 62 16.90 11.26 -0.82
N HIS A 63 16.04 11.41 -1.83
CA HIS A 63 15.05 10.38 -2.17
C HIS A 63 15.69 9.32 -3.06
N VAL A 64 15.58 8.06 -2.64
CA VAL A 64 15.98 6.88 -3.39
C VAL A 64 14.70 6.14 -3.77
N THR A 65 14.47 5.97 -5.06
CA THR A 65 13.36 5.20 -5.59
C THR A 65 13.90 3.85 -6.06
N LEU A 66 13.28 2.78 -5.59
CA LEU A 66 13.52 1.42 -6.03
C LEU A 66 12.26 0.89 -6.69
N ASP A 67 12.43 0.14 -7.77
CA ASP A 67 11.34 -0.61 -8.36
C ASP A 67 10.84 -1.63 -7.32
N TRP A 68 9.56 -1.51 -6.96
CA TRP A 68 8.91 -2.47 -6.09
C TRP A 68 8.50 -3.66 -6.95
N GLN A 69 9.46 -4.54 -7.22
CA GLN A 69 9.10 -5.83 -7.75
C GLN A 69 8.53 -6.66 -6.60
N GLY A 70 7.20 -6.74 -6.51
CA GLY A 70 6.51 -7.73 -5.68
C GLY A 70 6.88 -9.19 -6.00
N SER A 71 7.89 -9.43 -6.84
CA SER A 71 8.43 -10.74 -7.22
C SER A 71 9.25 -11.41 -6.10
N THR A 72 9.79 -10.65 -5.14
CA THR A 72 10.33 -11.25 -3.89
C THR A 72 9.23 -11.93 -3.06
N LEU A 73 7.96 -11.61 -3.33
CA LEU A 73 6.76 -12.27 -2.83
C LEU A 73 6.13 -13.20 -3.88
N ALA A 74 6.74 -13.51 -5.04
CA ALA A 74 6.16 -14.47 -5.98
C ALA A 74 6.11 -15.91 -5.42
N THR A 75 6.81 -16.21 -4.32
CA THR A 75 6.60 -17.43 -3.51
C THR A 75 5.30 -17.37 -2.70
N HIS A 76 4.75 -16.18 -2.47
CA HIS A 76 3.48 -15.87 -1.81
C HIS A 76 2.63 -15.02 -2.75
N ALA A 77 2.22 -15.62 -3.87
CA ALA A 77 1.50 -14.95 -4.95
C ALA A 77 0.45 -13.95 -4.42
N PRO A 78 0.38 -12.73 -5.01
CA PRO A 78 -0.70 -11.82 -4.71
C PRO A 78 -2.01 -12.53 -5.06
N LYS A 79 -2.74 -12.97 -4.03
CA LYS A 79 -4.14 -13.36 -4.21
C LYS A 79 -4.83 -12.08 -4.62
N ARG A 80 -5.04 -11.98 -5.93
CA ARG A 80 -5.86 -10.96 -6.61
C ARG A 80 -6.98 -10.57 -5.65
N PRO A 81 -7.14 -9.28 -5.30
CA PRO A 81 -8.35 -8.83 -4.65
C PRO A 81 -9.48 -9.34 -5.54
N THR A 82 -10.32 -10.25 -5.05
CA THR A 82 -11.58 -10.54 -5.71
C THR A 82 -12.30 -9.22 -5.70
N SER A 83 -12.16 -8.48 -6.80
CA SER A 83 -13.00 -7.39 -7.23
C SER A 83 -13.75 -6.80 -6.04
N ARG A 84 -13.16 -5.83 -5.35
CA ARG A 84 -13.96 -4.93 -4.50
C ARG A 84 -14.86 -4.15 -5.45
N ARG A 85 -15.88 -4.85 -5.95
CA ARG A 85 -17.06 -4.35 -6.62
C ARG A 85 -17.69 -3.49 -5.55
N TYR A 86 -17.29 -2.22 -5.52
CA TYR A 86 -18.22 -1.21 -5.07
C TYR A 86 -19.52 -1.50 -5.84
N PRO A 87 -20.63 -1.84 -5.18
CA PRO A 87 -21.89 -1.85 -5.89
C PRO A 87 -22.05 -0.43 -6.43
N ARG A 88 -21.98 -0.28 -7.77
CA ARG A 88 -22.44 0.92 -8.44
C ARG A 88 -23.87 1.10 -7.99
N ARG A 89 -24.12 2.00 -7.04
CA ARG A 89 -25.46 2.43 -6.66
C ARG A 89 -26.01 3.25 -7.83
N LYS A 90 -26.47 2.54 -8.87
CA LYS A 90 -27.53 3.01 -9.75
C LYS A 90 -28.84 2.55 -9.10
N SER A 91 -29.49 3.47 -8.41
CA SER A 91 -30.91 3.37 -8.05
C SER A 91 -31.35 4.79 -7.72
N THR A 92 -31.89 5.48 -8.71
CA THR A 92 -33.34 5.73 -8.88
C THR A 92 -33.77 6.97 -8.13
N LEU A 93 -34.22 7.96 -8.91
CA LEU A 93 -35.15 9.01 -8.49
C LEU A 93 -36.16 8.42 -7.49
N VAL A 94 -36.15 8.93 -6.27
CA VAL A 94 -37.28 8.81 -5.35
C VAL A 94 -37.74 10.23 -5.07
N VAL A 95 -38.83 10.56 -5.74
CA VAL A 95 -39.63 11.76 -5.59
C VAL A 95 -40.45 11.63 -4.31
N GLY A 96 -40.48 12.70 -3.50
CA GLY A 96 -41.55 12.98 -2.52
C GLY A 96 -41.05 13.65 -1.22
N PRO A 97 -41.86 14.51 -0.54
CA PRO A 97 -43.19 14.99 -0.86
C PRO A 97 -43.23 16.53 -0.81
N ASP A 98 -42.45 17.24 -1.64
CA ASP A 98 -42.60 18.68 -1.72
C ASP A 98 -42.14 19.23 -3.08
N GLN A 99 -42.99 19.03 -4.09
CA GLN A 99 -43.23 20.04 -5.10
C GLN A 99 -44.52 19.70 -5.82
N ARG A 100 -45.46 20.64 -5.70
CA ARG A 100 -46.77 20.65 -6.34
C ARG A 100 -46.65 20.19 -7.78
N LEU A 101 -47.41 19.14 -8.10
CA LEU A 101 -47.75 18.71 -9.44
C LEU A 101 -48.02 19.93 -10.33
N ILE A 102 -47.23 20.11 -11.37
CA ILE A 102 -47.70 20.80 -12.58
C ILE A 102 -47.82 19.71 -13.63
N ALA A 103 -49.08 19.46 -14.00
CA ALA A 103 -49.59 18.40 -14.87
C ALA A 103 -49.20 18.61 -16.35
N PRO A 104 -49.35 17.59 -17.21
CA PRO A 104 -49.18 17.76 -18.65
C PRO A 104 -50.42 18.38 -19.30
N MET A 105 -50.19 19.11 -20.40
CA MET A 105 -50.91 18.88 -21.65
C MET A 105 -50.00 18.03 -22.53
#